data_AF-F9UM53-F1
#
_entry.id   AF-F9UM53-F1
#
_cell.length_a   1.000
_cell.length_b   1.000
_cell.length_c   1.000
_cell.angle_alpha   90.00
_cell.angle_beta   90.00
_cell.angle_gamma   90.00
#
_symmetry.space_group_name_H-M   'P 1'
#
loop_
_entity.id
_entity.type
_entity.pdbx_description
1 polymer ?
#
loop_
_entity_poly.entity_id
_entity_poly.type
_entity_poly.pdbx_seq_one_letter_code
_entity_poly.pdbx_strand_id
1 'polypeptide(L)' 'MSEQDQAAWAIQALAALKTADNQVVVESIIKVIDDQQAEIESLRGSMEGQLWSPTSWHQDQQAQRAAHEDKSTTNH' A
#
# COMPACT_ATOMS: atom_id res chain seq x y z
N MET A 1 1.87 -14.52 -7.85
CA MET A 1 1.19 -13.35 -8.45
C MET A 1 1.00 -12.32 -7.36
N SER A 2 1.38 -11.08 -7.64
CA SER A 2 1.10 -9.94 -6.77
C SER A 2 -0.40 -9.63 -6.74
N GLU A 3 -0.83 -8.73 -5.86
CA GLU A 3 -2.23 -8.27 -5.82
C GLU A 3 -2.60 -7.49 -7.09
N GLN A 4 -1.68 -6.65 -7.59
CA GLN A 4 -1.84 -5.94 -8.86
C GLN A 4 -1.98 -6.91 -10.03
N ASP A 5 -1.21 -8.01 -10.04
CA ASP A 5 -1.33 -9.05 -11.07
C ASP A 5 -2.72 -9.72 -11.01
N GLN A 6 -3.27 -9.91 -9.81
CA GLN A 6 -4.61 -10.50 -9.61
C GLN A 6 -5.71 -9.55 -10.07
N ALA A 7 -5.60 -8.26 -9.75
CA ALA A 7 -6.55 -7.24 -10.20
C ALA A 7 -6.54 -7.11 -11.73
N ALA A 8 -5.35 -7.04 -12.34
CA ALA A 8 -5.19 -7.00 -13.79
C ALA A 8 -5.77 -8.24 -14.46
N TRP A 9 -5.52 -9.43 -13.91
CA TRP A 9 -6.11 -10.68 -14.39
C TRP A 9 -7.65 -10.65 -14.29
N ALA A 10 -8.20 -10.20 -13.16
CA ALA A 10 -9.64 -10.17 -12.94
C ALA A 10 -10.34 -9.21 -13.91
N ILE A 11 -9.76 -8.02 -14.15
CA ILE A 11 -10.27 -7.04 -15.11
C ILE A 11 -10.29 -7.64 -16.52
N GLN A 12 -9.21 -8.32 -16.93
CA GLN A 12 -9.15 -8.98 -18.25
C GLN A 12 -10.20 -10.09 -18.38
N ALA A 13 -10.36 -10.91 -17.35
CA ALA A 13 -11.36 -11.98 -17.33
C ALA A 13 -12.78 -11.43 -17.41
N LEU A 14 -13.08 -10.36 -16.66
CA LEU A 14 -14.38 -9.68 -16.70
C LEU A 14 -14.65 -9.05 -18.06
N ALA A 15 -13.65 -8.37 -18.64
CA ALA A 15 -13.77 -7.79 -19.98
C ALA A 15 -14.06 -8.85 -21.05
N ALA A 16 -13.47 -10.04 -20.93
CA ALA A 16 -13.73 -11.16 -21.84
C ALA A 16 -15.15 -11.76 -21.69
N LEU A 17 -15.77 -11.63 -20.51
CA LEU A 17 -17.15 -12.08 -20.25
C LEU A 17 -18.21 -11.03 -20.61
N LYS A 18 -17.79 -9.85 -21.07
CA LYS A 18 -18.70 -8.75 -21.40
C LYS A 18 -19.55 -9.07 -22.62
N THR A 19 -20.85 -8.90 -22.48
CA THR A 19 -21.88 -8.98 -23.52
C THR A 19 -22.71 -7.70 -23.48
N ALA A 20 -23.59 -7.51 -24.46
CA ALA A 20 -24.51 -6.37 -24.45
C ALA A 20 -25.46 -6.40 -23.23
N ASP A 21 -25.94 -7.58 -22.86
CA ASP A 21 -26.91 -7.76 -21.77
C ASP A 21 -26.31 -7.51 -20.38
N ASN A 22 -25.02 -7.77 -20.20
CA ASN A 22 -24.34 -7.63 -18.91
C ASN A 22 -23.38 -6.43 -18.85
N GLN A 23 -23.33 -5.60 -19.91
CA GLN A 23 -22.32 -4.55 -20.07
C GLN A 23 -22.21 -3.66 -18.83
N VAL A 24 -23.35 -3.12 -18.36
CA VAL A 24 -23.39 -2.19 -17.22
C VAL A 24 -22.88 -2.86 -15.95
N VAL A 25 -23.22 -4.13 -15.72
CA VAL A 25 -22.79 -4.88 -14.54
C VAL A 25 -21.29 -5.13 -14.58
N VAL A 26 -20.77 -5.62 -15.72
CA VAL A 26 -19.34 -5.89 -15.89
C VAL A 26 -18.51 -4.61 -15.77
N GLU A 27 -18.93 -3.53 -16.40
CA GLU A 27 -18.24 -2.23 -16.32
C GLU A 27 -18.25 -1.67 -14.90
N SER A 28 -19.35 -1.85 -14.16
CA SER A 28 -19.42 -1.44 -12.76
C SER A 28 -18.47 -2.26 -11.88
N ILE A 29 -18.37 -3.58 -12.09
CA ILE A 29 -17.44 -4.43 -11.32
C ILE A 29 -15.98 -4.07 -11.63
N ILE A 30 -15.63 -3.90 -12.92
CA ILE A 30 -14.29 -3.47 -13.33
C ILE A 30 -13.94 -2.15 -12.64
N LYS A 31 -14.87 -1.18 -12.64
CA LYS A 31 -14.66 0.10 -11.97
C LYS A 31 -14.42 -0.05 -10.48
N VAL A 32 -15.18 -0.90 -9.79
CA VAL A 32 -14.97 -1.15 -8.34
C VAL A 32 -13.57 -1.71 -8.08
N ILE A 33 -13.08 -2.62 -8.92
CA ILE A 33 -11.73 -3.18 -8.78
C ILE A 33 -10.66 -2.09 -8.99
N ASP A 34 -10.80 -1.26 -10.02
CA ASP A 34 -9.88 -0.13 -10.26
C ASP A 34 -9.87 0.86 -9.10
N ASP A 35 -11.05 1.25 -8.61
CA ASP A 35 -11.19 2.19 -7.49
C ASP A 35 -10.53 1.60 -6.21
N GLN A 36 -10.66 0.30 -5.98
CA GLN A 36 -9.99 -0.39 -4.85
C GLN A 36 -8.47 -0.42 -5.01
N GLN A 37 -7.94 -0.63 -6.21
CA GLN A 37 -6.50 -0.57 -6.45
C GLN A 37 -5.94 0.83 -6.19
N ALA A 38 -6.67 1.87 -6.60
CA ALA A 38 -6.29 3.26 -6.32
C ALA A 38 -6.31 3.56 -4.81
N GLU A 39 -7.29 3.05 -4.08
CA GLU A 39 -7.37 3.20 -2.61
C GLU A 39 -6.20 2.50 -1.91
N ILE A 40 -5.86 1.28 -2.33
CA ILE A 40 -4.74 0.51 -1.76
C ILE A 40 -3.40 1.22 -1.99
N GLU A 41 -3.19 1.79 -3.18
CA GLU A 41 -1.99 2.58 -3.47
C GLU A 41 -1.95 3.86 -2.62
N SER A 42 -3.09 4.53 -2.45
CA SER A 42 -3.20 5.71 -1.57
C SER A 42 -2.90 5.37 -0.11
N LEU A 43 -3.40 4.24 0.39
CA LEU A 43 -3.13 3.75 1.74
C LEU A 43 -1.65 3.40 1.91
N ARG A 44 -1.05 2.74 0.92
CA ARG A 44 0.39 2.43 0.92
C ARG A 44 1.23 3.70 0.99
N GLY A 45 0.96 4.68 0.13
CA GLY A 45 1.65 5.97 0.15
C GLY A 45 1.45 6.73 1.48
N SER A 46 0.26 6.66 2.06
CA SER A 46 -0.02 7.26 3.37
C SER A 46 0.76 6.58 4.50
N MET A 47 0.83 5.25 4.50
CA MET A 47 1.60 4.47 5.47
C MET A 47 3.11 4.69 5.32
N GLU A 48 3.62 4.74 4.09
CA GLU A 48 5.01 5.10 3.82
C GLU A 48 5.31 6.53 4.28
N GLY A 49 4.41 7.48 4.03
CA GLY A 49 4.55 8.86 4.51
C GLY A 49 4.55 8.98 6.04
N GLN A 50 3.78 8.15 6.75
CA GLN A 50 3.82 8.06 8.21
C GLN A 50 5.12 7.44 8.71
N LEU A 51 5.56 6.33 8.09
CA LEU A 51 6.80 5.64 8.45
C LEU A 51 8.02 6.54 8.24
N TRP A 52 8.05 7.33 7.17
CA TRP A 52 9.14 8.23 6.81
C TRP A 52 8.87 9.70 7.17
N SER A 53 7.89 9.99 8.02
CA SER A 53 7.60 11.36 8.45
C SER A 53 8.80 12.01 9.16
N PRO A 54 8.96 13.34 9.12
CA PRO A 54 10.00 14.01 9.90
C PRO A 54 9.95 13.63 11.38
N THR A 55 8.75 13.44 11.95
CA THR A 55 8.58 13.01 13.34
C THR A 55 9.13 11.62 13.59
N SER A 56 8.81 10.63 12.75
CA SER A 56 9.33 9.26 12.90
C SER A 56 10.84 9.21 12.70
N TRP A 57 11.40 10.00 11.78
CA TRP A 57 12.84 10.14 11.61
C TRP A 57 13.55 10.76 12.82
N HIS A 58 12.98 11.81 13.41
CA HIS A 58 13.52 12.40 14.65
C HIS A 58 13.43 11.43 15.83
N GLN A 59 12.36 10.62 15.92
CA GLN A 59 12.21 9.59 16.96
C GLN A 59 13.25 8.47 16.79
N ASP A 60 13.49 8.00 15.57
CA ASP A 60 14.52 6.99 15.28
C ASP A 60 15.93 7.53 15.61
N GLN A 61 16.23 8.78 15.27
CA GLN A 61 17.46 9.47 15.68
C GLN A 61 17.63 9.52 17.21
N GLN A 62 16.56 9.84 17.95
CA GLN A 62 16.60 9.89 19.42
C GLN A 62 16.79 8.49 20.01
N ALA A 63 16.11 7.47 19.49
CA ALA A 63 16.26 6.09 19.91
C ALA A 63 17.68 5.57 19.66
N GLN A 64 18.28 5.88 18.50
CA GLN A 64 19.66 5.53 18.17
C GLN A 64 20.67 6.19 19.10
N ARG A 65 20.45 7.47 19.47
CA ARG A 65 21.32 8.18 20.43
C ARG A 65 21.24 7.58 21.83
N ALA A 66 20.03 7.33 22.33
CA ALA A 66 19.82 6.71 23.64
C ALA A 66 20.45 5.30 23.73
N ALA A 67 20.33 4.50 22.67
CA ALA A 67 20.96 3.18 22.60
C ALA A 67 22.51 3.22 22.52
N HIS A 68 23.08 4.34 22.07
CA HIS A 68 24.53 4.52 22.01
C HIS A 68 25.12 5.06 23.33
N GLU A 69 24.37 5.88 24.06
CA GLU A 69 24.73 6.35 25.41
C GLU A 69 24.75 5.20 26.43
N ASP A 70 23.73 4.33 26.40
CA ASP A 70 23.63 3.16 27.30
C ASP A 70 24.83 2.20 27.16
N LYS A 71 25.29 1.96 25.92
CA LYS A 71 26.46 1.11 25.64
C LYS A 71 27.79 1.73 26.08
N SER A 72 27.89 3.06 26.16
CA SER A 72 29.09 3.74 26.66
C SER A 72 29.19 3.68 28.18
N THR A 73 28.08 3.53 28.91
CA THR A 73 28.06 3.43 30.37
C THR A 73 28.27 2.02 30.93
N THR A 74 28.13 0.96 30.13
CA THR A 74 28.31 -0.44 30.58
C THR A 74 29.74 -0.98 30.42
N ASN A 75 30.66 -0.25 29.78
CA ASN A 75 32.05 -0.68 29.53
C ASN A 75 33.09 -0.03 30.48
N HIS A 76 32.79 0.09 31.78
CA HIS A 76 33.77 0.47 32.81
C HIS A 76 33.71 -0.49 34.01
#